data_AF-X1GC79-F1
#
_entry.id   AF-X1GC79-F1
#
_cell.length_a   1.000
_cell.length_b   1.000
_cell.length_c   1.000
_cell.angle_alpha   90.00
_cell.angle_beta   90.00
_cell.angle_gamma   90.00
#
_symmetry.space_group_name_H-M   'P 1'
#
loop_
_entity.id
_entity.type
_entity.pdbx_description
1 polymer ?
#
loop_
_entity_poly.entity_id
_entity_poly.type
_entity_poly.pdbx_seq_one_letter_code
_entity_poly.pdbx_strand_id
1 'polypeptide(L)'
;MAKRYQCDGIAWTYNEPSIWFEYTLDSAKLAKENNLYTVYVTNGYLTPEALDTIGPYLDAWRVDIKGFSDSLYRDLAKVTHWRGILEVAKRAKDKWNMHVEVVTNIIPTMNDDDQQLEGIANWIKDNLGELTPWHVTRFYPNYHMMHLPPTPISTLEHAYDIGKKAGLKFIYTGNVPGHKNESTFCYSCGKLIVERLGYQTKVVGLEDSRCKFCGAGLNFRTLG
;
A
#
# COMPACT_ATOMS: atom_id res chain seq x y z
N MET A 1 24.73 -4.30 -5.87
CA MET A 1 24.59 -3.60 -4.58
C MET A 1 23.82 -4.44 -3.56
N ALA A 2 22.56 -4.82 -3.84
CA ALA A 2 21.71 -5.62 -2.93
C ALA A 2 22.42 -6.85 -2.33
N LYS A 3 23.05 -7.70 -3.17
CA LYS A 3 23.86 -8.85 -2.70
C LYS A 3 24.99 -8.48 -1.73
N ARG A 4 25.68 -7.36 -1.96
CA ARG A 4 26.80 -6.91 -1.11
C ARG A 4 26.33 -6.49 0.28
N TYR A 5 25.13 -5.92 0.37
CA TYR A 5 24.53 -5.50 1.63
C TYR A 5 23.56 -6.54 2.22
N GLN A 6 23.52 -7.75 1.65
CA GLN A 6 22.65 -8.84 2.09
C GLN A 6 21.18 -8.41 2.18
N CYS A 7 20.74 -7.58 1.23
CA CYS A 7 19.33 -7.19 1.15
C CYS A 7 18.51 -8.37 0.62
N ASP A 8 17.29 -8.50 1.14
CA ASP A 8 16.34 -9.53 0.72
C ASP A 8 15.64 -9.21 -0.62
N GLY A 9 15.62 -7.93 -1.02
CA GLY A 9 14.87 -7.48 -2.19
C GLY A 9 15.25 -6.11 -2.72
N ILE A 10 14.57 -5.70 -3.79
CA ILE A 10 14.70 -4.41 -4.46
C ILE A 10 13.31 -3.76 -4.54
N ALA A 11 13.23 -2.48 -4.18
CA ALA A 11 12.03 -1.69 -4.33
C ALA A 11 12.31 -0.48 -5.23
N TRP A 12 11.45 -0.25 -6.22
CA TRP A 12 11.43 1.00 -6.98
C TRP A 12 10.35 1.91 -6.39
N THR A 13 10.76 3.09 -5.95
CA THR A 13 9.94 4.02 -5.14
C THR A 13 10.38 5.48 -5.33
N TYR A 14 9.71 6.41 -4.65
CA TYR A 14 9.77 7.89 -4.75
C TYR A 14 9.23 8.48 -6.04
N ASN A 15 9.84 8.12 -7.18
CA ASN A 15 9.32 8.47 -8.49
C ASN A 15 8.48 7.31 -9.03
N GLU A 16 7.59 7.62 -9.98
CA GLU A 16 6.78 6.58 -10.62
C GLU A 16 7.69 5.63 -11.42
N PRO A 17 7.82 4.34 -11.01
CA PRO A 17 8.78 3.43 -11.62
C PRO A 17 8.50 3.13 -13.09
N SER A 18 7.25 3.26 -13.54
CA SER A 18 6.88 3.06 -14.94
C SER A 18 7.43 4.09 -15.92
N ILE A 19 7.94 5.24 -15.44
CA ILE A 19 8.61 6.23 -16.30
C ILE A 19 9.92 5.69 -16.87
N TRP A 20 10.57 4.74 -16.18
CA TRP A 20 11.78 4.05 -16.64
C TRP A 20 11.51 2.56 -16.81
N PHE A 21 10.47 2.24 -17.57
CA PHE A 21 9.93 0.89 -17.65
C PHE A 21 10.96 -0.16 -18.09
N GLU A 22 11.77 0.13 -19.11
CA GLU A 22 12.79 -0.81 -19.60
C GLU A 22 13.87 -1.08 -18.54
N TYR A 23 14.32 -0.03 -17.85
CA TYR A 23 15.34 -0.14 -16.80
C TYR A 23 14.84 -0.99 -15.63
N THR A 24 13.60 -0.75 -15.20
CA THR A 24 12.98 -1.47 -14.09
C THR A 24 12.66 -2.91 -14.46
N LEU A 25 12.19 -3.17 -15.68
CA LEU A 25 11.95 -4.51 -16.22
C LEU A 25 13.23 -5.35 -16.25
N ASP A 26 14.31 -4.83 -16.83
CA ASP A 26 15.58 -5.56 -16.91
C ASP A 26 16.20 -5.78 -15.53
N SER A 27 16.07 -4.79 -14.64
CA SER A 27 16.51 -4.92 -13.25
C SER A 27 15.67 -5.95 -12.47
N ALA A 28 14.37 -6.06 -12.73
CA ALA A 28 13.49 -7.04 -12.10
C ALA A 28 13.81 -8.47 -12.54
N LYS A 29 14.08 -8.69 -13.83
CA LYS A 29 14.56 -9.99 -14.33
C LYS A 29 15.84 -10.41 -13.62
N LEU A 30 16.82 -9.51 -13.55
CA LEU A 30 18.08 -9.75 -12.84
C LEU A 30 17.84 -10.01 -11.34
N ALA A 31 16.93 -9.28 -10.69
CA ALA A 31 16.59 -9.52 -9.29
C ALA A 31 16.08 -10.95 -9.06
N LYS A 32 15.19 -11.43 -9.93
CA LYS A 32 14.66 -12.80 -9.88
C LYS A 32 15.73 -13.87 -10.08
N GLU A 33 16.63 -13.69 -11.04
CA GLU A 33 17.79 -14.59 -11.24
C GLU A 33 18.70 -14.66 -9.99
N ASN A 34 18.60 -13.67 -9.12
CA ASN A 34 19.42 -13.53 -7.93
C ASN A 34 18.64 -13.80 -6.62
N ASN A 35 17.45 -14.38 -6.69
CA ASN A 35 16.57 -14.70 -5.55
C ASN A 35 16.23 -13.48 -4.67
N LEU A 36 16.09 -12.30 -5.28
CA LEU A 36 15.68 -11.09 -4.59
C LEU A 36 14.20 -10.84 -4.85
N TYR A 37 13.44 -10.51 -3.80
CA TYR A 37 12.06 -10.06 -4.01
C TYR A 37 12.04 -8.66 -4.62
N THR A 38 10.93 -8.30 -5.24
CA THR A 38 10.79 -7.12 -6.08
C THR A 38 9.50 -6.38 -5.78
N VAL A 39 9.59 -5.07 -5.61
CA VAL A 39 8.47 -4.22 -5.19
C VAL A 39 8.31 -3.01 -6.08
N TYR A 40 7.09 -2.78 -6.54
CA TYR A 40 6.68 -1.52 -7.12
C TYR A 40 5.93 -0.67 -6.09
N VAL A 41 6.47 0.52 -5.80
CA VAL A 41 5.75 1.59 -5.10
C VAL A 41 5.36 2.62 -6.15
N THR A 42 4.08 2.65 -6.50
CA THR A 42 3.60 3.29 -7.74
C THR A 42 2.33 4.10 -7.51
N ASN A 43 2.10 5.08 -8.37
CA ASN A 43 0.82 5.77 -8.50
C ASN A 43 -0.25 4.92 -9.21
N GLY A 44 0.14 3.78 -9.79
CA GLY A 44 -0.74 2.78 -10.39
C GLY A 44 -1.25 3.10 -11.80
N TYR A 45 -0.78 4.17 -12.43
CA TYR A 45 -1.26 4.64 -13.74
C TYR A 45 -0.63 3.90 -14.94
N LEU A 46 -0.07 2.71 -14.69
CA LEU A 46 0.46 1.81 -15.71
C LEU A 46 -0.69 1.23 -16.55
N THR A 47 -0.49 0.88 -17.82
CA THR A 47 -1.52 0.14 -18.57
C THR A 47 -1.54 -1.33 -18.18
N PRO A 48 -2.65 -2.06 -18.39
CA PRO A 48 -2.72 -3.50 -18.16
C PRO A 48 -1.64 -4.29 -18.94
N GLU A 49 -1.31 -3.89 -20.16
CA GLU A 49 -0.30 -4.53 -21.01
C GLU A 49 1.11 -4.35 -20.46
N ALA A 50 1.41 -3.15 -19.97
CA ALA A 50 2.71 -2.87 -19.37
C ALA A 50 2.84 -3.57 -18.00
N LEU A 51 1.76 -3.63 -17.20
CA LEU A 51 1.73 -4.46 -15.99
C LEU A 51 1.99 -5.93 -16.34
N ASP A 52 1.38 -6.44 -17.41
CA ASP A 52 1.57 -7.82 -17.82
C ASP A 52 2.98 -8.15 -18.28
N THR A 53 3.67 -7.15 -18.83
CA THR A 53 5.04 -7.32 -19.31
C THR A 53 6.03 -7.48 -18.16
N ILE A 54 5.83 -6.75 -17.06
CA ILE A 54 6.70 -6.82 -15.87
C ILE A 54 6.18 -7.75 -14.78
N GLY A 55 4.89 -8.07 -14.80
CA GLY A 55 4.17 -8.81 -13.76
C GLY A 55 4.80 -10.14 -13.33
N PRO A 56 5.37 -10.96 -14.24
CA PRO A 56 6.08 -12.19 -13.84
C PRO A 56 7.29 -11.95 -12.91
N TYR A 57 7.80 -10.72 -12.88
CA TYR A 57 9.02 -10.35 -12.19
C TYR A 57 8.77 -9.44 -10.99
N LEU A 58 7.52 -9.25 -10.55
CA LEU A 58 7.19 -8.45 -9.36
C LEU A 58 6.54 -9.33 -8.29
N ASP A 59 6.92 -9.12 -7.02
CA ASP A 59 6.33 -9.82 -5.86
C ASP A 59 5.29 -8.99 -5.13
N ALA A 60 5.47 -7.67 -5.09
CA ALA A 60 4.59 -6.76 -4.38
C ALA A 60 4.28 -5.50 -5.19
N TRP A 61 3.05 -5.03 -5.02
CA TRP A 61 2.50 -3.86 -5.69
C TRP A 61 1.83 -2.96 -4.66
N ARG A 62 2.53 -1.91 -4.25
CA ARG A 62 1.98 -0.89 -3.37
C ARG A 62 1.50 0.27 -4.23
N VAL A 63 0.20 0.56 -4.18
CA VAL A 63 -0.46 1.55 -5.04
C VAL A 63 -1.06 2.70 -4.25
N ASP A 64 -0.94 3.92 -4.77
CA ASP A 64 -1.72 5.06 -4.29
C ASP A 64 -3.13 5.04 -4.87
N ILE A 65 -4.15 4.96 -4.01
CA ILE A 65 -5.53 5.32 -4.37
C ILE A 65 -5.84 6.62 -3.65
N LYS A 66 -5.89 7.71 -4.43
CA LYS A 66 -5.99 9.08 -3.91
C LYS A 66 -7.44 9.46 -3.58
N GLY A 67 -8.40 8.81 -4.20
CA GLY A 67 -9.82 9.09 -4.03
C GLY A 67 -10.64 8.44 -5.14
N PHE A 68 -11.92 8.78 -5.15
CA PHE A 68 -12.99 8.37 -6.05
C PHE A 68 -13.63 9.61 -6.71
N SER A 69 -12.84 10.64 -6.96
CA SER A 69 -13.27 11.90 -7.58
C SER A 69 -12.43 12.23 -8.81
N ASP A 70 -13.08 12.41 -9.96
CA ASP A 70 -12.38 12.80 -11.18
C ASP A 70 -11.73 14.19 -11.05
N SER A 71 -12.34 15.14 -10.32
CA SER A 71 -11.73 16.45 -10.09
C SER A 71 -10.46 16.35 -9.25
N LEU A 72 -10.47 15.51 -8.21
CA LEU A 72 -9.30 15.30 -7.36
C LEU A 72 -8.08 14.88 -8.18
N TYR A 73 -8.22 13.88 -9.07
CA TYR A 73 -7.11 13.41 -9.89
C TYR A 73 -6.68 14.43 -10.95
N ARG A 74 -7.61 15.19 -11.54
CA ARG A 74 -7.25 16.26 -12.49
C ARG A 74 -6.48 17.38 -11.79
N ASP A 75 -6.92 17.78 -10.61
CA ASP A 75 -6.34 18.91 -9.90
C ASP A 75 -4.97 18.54 -9.31
N LEU A 76 -4.90 17.39 -8.63
CA LEU A 76 -3.71 16.92 -7.93
C LEU A 76 -2.66 16.27 -8.84
N ALA A 77 -3.09 15.44 -9.80
CA ALA A 77 -2.19 14.58 -10.59
C ALA A 77 -2.25 14.84 -12.10
N LYS A 78 -3.13 15.74 -12.58
CA LYS A 78 -3.36 16.00 -14.01
C LYS A 78 -3.78 14.74 -14.78
N VAL A 79 -4.45 13.82 -14.09
CA VAL A 79 -4.96 12.55 -14.63
C VAL A 79 -6.46 12.67 -14.88
N THR A 80 -6.91 12.33 -16.08
CA THR A 80 -8.32 12.36 -16.49
C THR A 80 -9.01 10.99 -16.41
N HIS A 81 -8.25 9.89 -16.49
CA HIS A 81 -8.78 8.52 -16.53
C HIS A 81 -8.25 7.66 -15.38
N TRP A 82 -8.41 8.13 -14.14
CA TRP A 82 -7.81 7.49 -12.97
C TRP A 82 -8.32 6.07 -12.67
N ARG A 83 -9.52 5.69 -13.15
CA ARG A 83 -10.11 4.37 -12.90
C ARG A 83 -9.23 3.21 -13.38
N GLY A 84 -8.33 3.43 -14.35
CA GLY A 84 -7.32 2.44 -14.74
C GLY A 84 -6.43 1.98 -13.58
N ILE A 85 -6.19 2.84 -12.58
CA ILE A 85 -5.45 2.49 -11.36
C ILE A 85 -6.12 1.34 -10.61
N LEU A 86 -7.46 1.33 -10.57
CA LEU A 86 -8.23 0.27 -9.90
C LEU A 86 -8.14 -1.05 -10.67
N GLU A 87 -8.21 -0.99 -11.99
CA GLU A 87 -8.07 -2.16 -12.86
C GLU A 87 -6.69 -2.82 -12.72
N VAL A 88 -5.63 -2.02 -12.77
CA VAL A 88 -4.25 -2.46 -12.59
C VAL A 88 -4.03 -3.00 -11.18
N ALA A 89 -4.58 -2.30 -10.18
CA ALA A 89 -4.85 -2.73 -8.81
C ALA A 89 -5.22 -4.21 -8.70
N LYS A 90 -6.39 -4.50 -9.26
CA LYS A 90 -7.02 -5.81 -9.25
C LYS A 90 -6.22 -6.82 -10.08
N ARG A 91 -5.70 -6.42 -11.24
CA ARG A 91 -4.91 -7.29 -12.11
C ARG A 91 -3.59 -7.74 -11.46
N ALA A 92 -2.90 -6.86 -10.75
CA ALA A 92 -1.68 -7.19 -10.00
C ALA A 92 -1.94 -8.30 -8.97
N LYS A 93 -3.09 -8.24 -8.30
CA LYS A 93 -3.52 -9.29 -7.36
C LYS A 93 -3.97 -10.55 -8.08
N ASP A 94 -4.97 -10.45 -8.96
CA ASP A 94 -5.71 -11.61 -9.47
C ASP A 94 -4.91 -12.41 -10.51
N LYS A 95 -4.19 -11.72 -11.40
CA LYS A 95 -3.43 -12.37 -12.47
C LYS A 95 -2.03 -12.76 -12.03
N TRP A 96 -1.36 -11.86 -11.30
CA TRP A 96 0.06 -12.00 -10.97
C TRP A 96 0.32 -12.44 -9.52
N ASN A 97 -0.74 -12.60 -8.70
CA ASN A 97 -0.64 -13.04 -7.31
C ASN A 97 0.32 -12.18 -6.46
N MET A 98 0.45 -10.88 -6.81
CA MET A 98 1.30 -9.97 -6.07
C MET A 98 0.74 -9.70 -4.67
N HIS A 99 1.62 -9.39 -3.72
CA HIS A 99 1.24 -8.76 -2.46
C HIS A 99 0.83 -7.31 -2.72
N VAL A 100 -0.48 -7.06 -2.73
CA VAL A 100 -1.01 -5.71 -2.98
C VAL A 100 -1.26 -4.99 -1.67
N GLU A 101 -0.73 -3.77 -1.56
CA GLU A 101 -1.05 -2.83 -0.49
C GLU A 101 -1.58 -1.53 -1.09
N VAL A 102 -2.62 -0.96 -0.47
CA VAL A 102 -3.20 0.31 -0.90
C VAL A 102 -2.84 1.38 0.09
N VAL A 103 -2.50 2.56 -0.42
CA VAL A 103 -2.24 3.72 0.41
C VAL A 103 -3.04 4.92 -0.07
N THR A 104 -3.54 5.67 0.90
CA THR A 104 -4.25 6.92 0.69
C THR A 104 -3.61 7.98 1.56
N ASN A 105 -2.99 8.96 0.91
CA ASN A 105 -2.55 10.16 1.61
C ASN A 105 -3.76 11.08 1.79
N ILE A 106 -4.20 11.24 3.03
CA ILE A 106 -5.42 11.98 3.35
C ILE A 106 -5.09 13.47 3.41
N ILE A 107 -5.62 14.24 2.48
CA ILE A 107 -5.42 15.67 2.31
C ILE A 107 -6.71 16.39 2.74
N PRO A 108 -6.64 17.29 3.74
CA PRO A 108 -7.80 18.03 4.21
C PRO A 108 -8.55 18.74 3.08
N THR A 109 -9.87 18.73 3.12
CA THR A 109 -10.81 19.35 2.15
C THR A 109 -10.84 18.72 0.76
N MET A 110 -10.06 17.66 0.52
CA MET A 110 -9.90 17.07 -0.81
C MET A 110 -10.35 15.61 -0.88
N ASN A 111 -9.95 14.79 0.09
CA ASN A 111 -10.29 13.36 0.13
C ASN A 111 -10.48 12.82 1.56
N ASP A 112 -10.73 13.72 2.53
CA ASP A 112 -10.92 13.41 3.94
C ASP A 112 -12.40 13.26 4.35
N ASP A 113 -13.33 13.34 3.38
CA ASP A 113 -14.75 13.11 3.62
C ASP A 113 -15.13 11.62 3.63
N ASP A 114 -16.23 11.30 4.32
CA ASP A 114 -16.73 9.94 4.48
C ASP A 114 -17.01 9.24 3.15
N GLN A 115 -17.51 9.97 2.14
CA GLN A 115 -17.84 9.35 0.84
C GLN A 115 -16.59 8.82 0.15
N GLN A 116 -15.49 9.59 0.16
CA GLN A 116 -14.20 9.17 -0.40
C GLN A 116 -13.62 7.99 0.39
N LEU A 117 -13.59 8.10 1.72
CA LEU A 117 -12.96 7.10 2.60
C LEU A 117 -13.75 5.78 2.61
N GLU A 118 -15.07 5.83 2.71
CA GLU A 118 -15.92 4.63 2.61
C GLU A 118 -15.82 4.01 1.21
N GLY A 119 -15.77 4.84 0.15
CA GLY A 119 -15.57 4.38 -1.23
C GLY A 119 -14.27 3.59 -1.41
N ILE A 120 -13.15 4.12 -0.89
CA ILE A 120 -11.84 3.43 -0.92
C ILE A 120 -11.90 2.14 -0.12
N ALA A 121 -12.35 2.20 1.14
CA ALA A 121 -12.36 1.04 2.04
C ALA A 121 -13.21 -0.12 1.49
N ASN A 122 -14.42 0.18 1.02
CA ASN A 122 -15.31 -0.80 0.41
C ASN A 122 -14.71 -1.37 -0.87
N TRP A 123 -14.15 -0.53 -1.74
CA TRP A 123 -13.53 -1.01 -2.97
C TRP A 123 -12.37 -1.96 -2.70
N ILE A 124 -11.49 -1.64 -1.74
CA ILE A 124 -10.37 -2.52 -1.33
C ILE A 124 -10.93 -3.86 -0.87
N LYS A 125 -11.91 -3.84 0.05
CA LYS A 125 -12.49 -5.07 0.59
C LYS A 125 -13.15 -5.92 -0.50
N ASP A 126 -13.92 -5.31 -1.39
CA ASP A 126 -14.71 -6.02 -2.40
C ASP A 126 -13.87 -6.53 -3.58
N ASN A 127 -12.79 -5.83 -3.94
CA ASN A 127 -11.99 -6.15 -5.13
C ASN A 127 -10.61 -6.72 -4.82
N LEU A 128 -10.03 -6.36 -3.68
CA LEU A 128 -8.73 -6.87 -3.23
C LEU A 128 -8.88 -7.77 -2.00
N GLY A 129 -10.01 -7.81 -1.31
CA GLY A 129 -10.26 -8.70 -0.18
C GLY A 129 -9.90 -8.09 1.17
N GLU A 130 -10.53 -8.61 2.23
CA GLU A 130 -10.46 -8.04 3.59
C GLU A 130 -9.06 -8.07 4.25
N LEU A 131 -8.15 -8.92 3.75
CA LEU A 131 -6.78 -9.03 4.25
C LEU A 131 -5.78 -8.13 3.50
N THR A 132 -6.22 -7.33 2.52
CA THR A 132 -5.36 -6.37 1.85
C THR A 132 -5.09 -5.17 2.77
N PRO A 133 -3.82 -4.84 3.05
CA PRO A 133 -3.46 -3.66 3.83
C PRO A 133 -3.96 -2.35 3.21
N TRP A 134 -4.57 -1.51 4.03
CA TRP A 134 -4.83 -0.11 3.70
C TRP A 134 -4.03 0.81 4.63
N HIS A 135 -3.18 1.64 4.06
CA HIS A 135 -2.44 2.65 4.83
C HIS A 135 -3.07 4.01 4.61
N VAL A 136 -3.52 4.63 5.70
CA VAL A 136 -3.99 6.02 5.72
C VAL A 136 -2.87 6.90 6.23
N THR A 137 -2.27 7.69 5.35
CA THR A 137 -1.06 8.47 5.68
C THR A 137 -1.37 9.93 5.90
N ARG A 138 -0.68 10.51 6.89
CA ARG A 138 -0.75 11.93 7.19
C ARG A 138 -0.11 12.76 6.08
N PHE A 139 -0.87 13.72 5.56
CA PHE A 139 -0.39 14.78 4.69
C PHE A 139 0.31 15.87 5.52
N TYR A 140 1.40 16.39 4.94
CA TYR A 140 2.12 17.56 5.44
C TYR A 140 2.19 18.62 4.34
N PRO A 141 1.72 19.86 4.61
CA PRO A 141 1.64 20.90 3.61
C PRO A 141 3.03 21.36 3.17
N ASN A 142 3.24 21.33 1.85
CA ASN A 142 4.48 21.75 1.20
C ASN A 142 4.16 22.35 -0.18
N TYR A 143 5.09 23.14 -0.72
CA TYR A 143 5.01 23.72 -2.07
C TYR A 143 3.68 24.46 -2.32
N HIS A 144 2.92 24.13 -3.36
CA HIS A 144 1.64 24.79 -3.69
C HIS A 144 0.50 24.49 -2.72
N MET A 145 0.67 23.55 -1.78
CA MET A 145 -0.36 23.15 -0.81
C MET A 145 -0.11 23.68 0.61
N MET A 146 0.72 24.72 0.76
CA MET A 146 0.97 25.37 2.06
C MET A 146 -0.26 26.05 2.68
N HIS A 147 -1.32 26.25 1.89
CA HIS A 147 -2.58 26.85 2.35
C HIS A 147 -3.49 25.86 3.11
N LEU A 148 -3.17 24.56 3.12
CA LEU A 148 -3.89 23.53 3.86
C LEU A 148 -3.15 23.18 5.17
N PRO A 149 -3.85 22.78 6.24
CA PRO A 149 -3.20 22.25 7.42
C PRO A 149 -2.65 20.83 7.17
N PRO A 150 -1.71 20.34 7.99
CA PRO A 150 -1.44 18.89 8.03
C PRO A 150 -2.71 18.15 8.44
N THR A 151 -2.89 16.91 7.96
CA THR A 151 -4.08 16.12 8.33
C THR A 151 -4.14 15.98 9.86
N PRO A 152 -5.29 16.29 10.50
CA PRO A 152 -5.48 15.98 11.90
C PRO A 152 -5.34 14.48 12.16
N ILE A 153 -4.76 14.10 13.30
CA ILE A 153 -4.64 12.68 13.68
C ILE A 153 -6.03 12.05 13.80
N SER A 154 -7.01 12.79 14.33
CA SER A 154 -8.41 12.35 14.44
C SER A 154 -9.02 11.97 13.08
N THR A 155 -8.63 12.63 11.99
CA THR A 155 -9.08 12.29 10.64
C THR A 155 -8.51 10.94 10.19
N LEU A 156 -7.26 10.63 10.55
CA LEU A 156 -6.65 9.32 10.27
C LEU A 156 -7.27 8.22 11.12
N GLU A 157 -7.58 8.49 12.38
CA GLU A 157 -8.30 7.56 13.27
C GLU A 157 -9.72 7.30 12.76
N HIS A 158 -10.40 8.33 12.27
CA HIS A 158 -11.71 8.19 11.63
C HIS A 158 -11.65 7.33 10.36
N ALA A 159 -10.66 7.54 9.49
CA ALA A 159 -10.43 6.69 8.32
C ALA A 159 -10.12 5.24 8.71
N TYR A 160 -9.37 5.04 9.80
CA TYR A 160 -9.13 3.71 10.37
C TYR A 160 -10.44 3.03 10.79
N ASP A 161 -11.33 3.75 11.48
CA ASP A 161 -12.63 3.23 11.91
C ASP A 161 -13.55 2.92 10.73
N ILE A 162 -13.54 3.74 9.67
CA ILE A 162 -14.22 3.46 8.40
C ILE A 162 -13.71 2.16 7.79
N GLY A 163 -12.38 1.98 7.68
CA GLY A 163 -11.80 0.75 7.13
C GLY A 163 -12.19 -0.49 7.94
N LYS A 164 -12.20 -0.37 9.27
CA LYS A 164 -12.65 -1.44 10.17
C LYS A 164 -14.13 -1.75 10.00
N LYS A 165 -15.00 -0.72 9.89
CA LYS A 165 -16.44 -0.86 9.65
C LYS A 165 -16.74 -1.52 8.31
N ALA A 166 -15.96 -1.22 7.26
CA ALA A 166 -16.04 -1.89 5.96
C ALA A 166 -15.67 -3.38 6.07
N GLY A 167 -14.82 -3.75 7.02
CA GLY A 167 -14.42 -5.12 7.32
C GLY A 167 -12.96 -5.45 7.01
N LEU A 168 -12.15 -4.44 6.65
CA LEU A 168 -10.71 -4.61 6.46
C LEU A 168 -10.06 -5.04 7.79
N LYS A 169 -9.11 -5.96 7.70
CA LYS A 169 -8.42 -6.51 8.87
C LYS A 169 -7.13 -5.77 9.21
N PHE A 170 -6.52 -5.13 8.22
CA PHE A 170 -5.24 -4.44 8.35
C PHE A 170 -5.36 -3.01 7.83
N ILE A 171 -5.51 -2.07 8.76
CA ILE A 171 -5.49 -0.64 8.48
C ILE A 171 -4.33 -0.03 9.28
N TYR A 172 -3.53 0.80 8.63
CA TYR A 172 -2.34 1.39 9.23
C TYR A 172 -2.38 2.90 9.17
N THR A 173 -2.09 3.56 10.29
CA THR A 173 -1.87 5.01 10.31
C THR A 173 -0.41 5.28 10.03
N GLY A 174 -0.11 5.88 8.87
CA GLY A 174 1.26 6.21 8.47
C GLY A 174 1.60 7.69 8.66
N ASN A 175 2.90 8.01 8.64
CA ASN A 175 3.45 9.35 8.86
C ASN A 175 3.06 9.96 10.23
N VAL A 176 2.83 9.11 11.23
CA VAL A 176 2.61 9.52 12.64
C VAL A 176 3.47 8.62 13.52
N PRO A 177 4.78 8.93 13.70
CA PRO A 177 5.68 8.08 14.48
C PRO A 177 5.17 7.85 15.91
N GLY A 178 5.19 6.60 16.37
CA GLY A 178 4.73 6.20 17.70
C GLY A 178 3.22 5.97 17.80
N HIS A 179 2.48 6.10 16.69
CA HIS A 179 1.04 5.85 16.69
C HIS A 179 0.74 4.36 16.79
N LYS A 180 -0.15 3.96 17.72
CA LYS A 180 -0.47 2.54 17.97
C LYS A 180 -0.86 1.75 16.71
N ASN A 181 -1.51 2.40 15.74
CA ASN A 181 -1.96 1.78 14.49
C ASN A 181 -0.83 1.60 13.45
N GLU A 182 0.44 1.92 13.74
CA GLU A 182 1.57 1.60 12.85
C GLU A 182 2.02 0.13 12.99
N SER A 183 1.73 -0.48 14.14
CA SER A 183 2.01 -1.88 14.44
C SER A 183 0.92 -2.82 13.93
N THR A 184 1.28 -4.06 13.65
CA THR A 184 0.33 -5.09 13.22
C THR A 184 -0.15 -5.89 14.42
N PHE A 185 -1.47 -5.95 14.61
CA PHE A 185 -2.15 -6.81 15.57
C PHE A 185 -2.93 -7.90 14.84
N CYS A 186 -3.08 -9.07 15.47
CA CYS A 186 -3.91 -10.14 14.94
C CYS A 186 -5.38 -9.72 14.96
N TYR A 187 -6.05 -9.72 13.81
CA TYR A 187 -7.47 -9.38 13.71
C TYR A 187 -8.38 -10.36 14.47
N SER A 188 -7.91 -11.58 14.76
CA SER A 188 -8.68 -12.62 15.45
C SER A 188 -8.54 -12.55 16.97
N CYS A 189 -7.30 -12.39 17.49
CA CYS A 189 -7.04 -12.46 18.94
C CYS A 189 -6.49 -11.17 19.57
N GLY A 190 -6.28 -10.12 18.78
CA GLY A 190 -5.83 -8.80 19.25
C GLY A 190 -4.37 -8.74 19.70
N LYS A 191 -3.61 -9.85 19.70
CA LYS A 191 -2.20 -9.85 20.12
C LYS A 191 -1.31 -9.14 19.10
N LEU A 192 -0.26 -8.46 19.59
CA LEU A 192 0.77 -7.82 18.78
C LEU A 192 1.55 -8.87 17.97
N ILE A 193 1.72 -8.62 16.68
CA ILE A 193 2.36 -9.53 15.72
C ILE A 193 3.65 -8.94 15.18
N VAL A 194 3.60 -7.67 14.77
CA VAL A 194 4.76 -6.90 14.34
C VAL A 194 4.71 -5.55 15.04
N GLU A 195 5.72 -5.29 15.85
CA GLU A 195 5.93 -3.99 16.48
C GLU A 195 6.69 -3.09 15.50
N ARG A 196 6.21 -1.87 15.32
CA ARG A 196 6.86 -0.86 14.49
C ARG A 196 6.97 0.46 15.25
N LEU A 197 8.11 1.13 15.05
CA LEU A 197 8.36 2.51 15.46
C LEU A 197 9.15 3.20 14.34
N GLY A 198 8.44 3.90 13.45
CA GLY A 198 9.04 4.47 12.25
C GLY A 198 9.67 3.37 11.36
N TYR A 199 10.98 3.45 11.13
CA TYR A 199 11.70 2.46 10.31
C TYR A 199 12.15 1.21 11.09
N GLN A 200 12.00 1.20 12.42
CA GLN A 200 12.33 0.03 13.22
C GLN A 200 11.18 -0.95 13.23
N THR A 201 11.45 -2.19 12.86
CA THR A 201 10.46 -3.28 12.81
C THR A 201 10.95 -4.46 13.62
N LYS A 202 10.08 -5.01 14.46
CA LYS A 202 10.34 -6.22 15.24
C LYS A 202 9.17 -7.19 15.08
N VAL A 203 9.45 -8.34 14.47
CA VAL A 203 8.48 -9.44 14.37
C VAL A 203 8.42 -10.17 15.72
N VAL A 204 7.25 -10.17 16.35
CA VAL A 204 7.06 -10.75 17.70
C VAL A 204 6.08 -11.90 17.74
N GLY A 205 5.19 -12.03 16.75
CA GLY A 205 4.03 -12.90 16.82
C GLY A 205 3.73 -13.73 15.57
N LEU A 206 4.67 -13.83 14.64
CA LEU A 206 4.50 -14.64 13.42
C LEU A 206 5.09 -16.03 13.55
N GLU A 207 4.36 -17.00 13.01
CA GLU A 207 4.84 -18.32 12.61
C GLU A 207 4.46 -18.45 11.13
N ASP A 208 5.46 -18.36 10.25
CA ASP A 208 5.28 -18.13 8.81
C ASP A 208 4.33 -16.95 8.50
N SER A 209 3.20 -17.25 7.85
CA SER A 209 2.15 -16.29 7.49
C SER A 209 1.00 -16.22 8.51
N ARG A 210 1.14 -16.88 9.66
CA ARG A 210 0.08 -17.06 10.66
C ARG A 210 0.42 -16.42 12.00
N CYS A 211 -0.62 -16.13 12.78
CA CYS A 211 -0.50 -15.71 14.15
C CYS A 211 -0.02 -16.88 15.03
N LYS A 212 1.16 -16.76 15.65
CA LYS A 212 1.70 -17.80 16.55
C LYS A 212 0.84 -18.10 17.78
N PHE A 213 -0.12 -17.23 18.08
CA PHE A 213 -0.93 -17.32 19.30
C PHE A 213 -2.33 -17.92 19.09
N CYS A 214 -2.87 -17.88 17.88
CA CYS A 214 -4.22 -18.38 17.59
C CYS A 214 -4.35 -19.08 16.23
N GLY A 215 -3.26 -19.14 15.44
CA GLY A 215 -3.23 -19.82 14.14
C GLY A 215 -3.91 -19.08 12.99
N ALA A 216 -4.53 -17.91 13.22
CA ALA A 216 -5.17 -17.14 12.16
C ALA A 216 -4.18 -16.78 11.05
N GLY A 217 -4.57 -16.97 9.78
CA GLY A 217 -3.79 -16.52 8.63
C GLY A 217 -3.80 -15.01 8.52
N LEU A 218 -2.63 -14.39 8.49
CA LEU A 218 -2.45 -12.93 8.57
C LEU A 218 -2.01 -12.30 7.24
N ASN A 219 -1.98 -13.07 6.15
CA ASN A 219 -1.62 -12.60 4.81
C ASN A 219 -0.22 -11.97 4.72
N PHE A 220 0.71 -12.41 5.56
CA PHE A 220 2.13 -12.09 5.42
C PHE A 220 2.75 -12.96 4.32
N ARG A 221 3.59 -12.36 3.48
CA ARG A 221 4.48 -13.10 2.57
C ARG A 221 5.81 -13.33 3.28
N THR A 222 6.16 -14.59 3.49
CA THR A 222 7.49 -14.98 3.94
C THR A 222 8.31 -15.42 2.74
N LEU A 223 9.60 -15.11 2.75
CA LEU A 223 10.55 -15.69 1.81
C LEU A 223 10.62 -17.18 2.14
N GLY A 224 10.17 -18.02 1.21
CA GLY A 224 10.32 -19.47 1.28
C GLY A 224 11.75 -19.89 0.94
#